data_AF-A0AAU2QQU6-F1
#
_entry.id   AF-A0AAU2QQU6-F1
#
_cell.length_a   1.000
_cell.length_b   1.000
_cell.length_c   1.000
_cell.angle_alpha   90.00
_cell.angle_beta   90.00
_cell.angle_gamma   90.00
#
_symmetry.space_group_name_H-M   'P 1'
#
loop_
_entity.id
_entity.type
_entity.pdbx_description
1 polymer ?
#
loop_
_entity_poly.entity_id
_entity_poly.type
_entity_poly.pdbx_seq_one_letter_code
_entity_poly.pdbx_strand_id
1 'polypeptide(L)'
;MSEHTAQQAGTAHAPAPGVPLEDVSAVRAYAGAFCGKQHAAAELAAEVLAHAAHRQGPTGRLELLTDVRRTADTWVRGERAALLRPGFRSWSQRAADTFGPADTLRRVEHTSLLLAAFATLADQPRAALWLCRAEQGETAFAAQVLGTSEEFVEAMAESARARLADGFLRLRAERTADARCVHYGTMLGAIARGTHRETPDDLQQHLDGCRFCTHDVTVLHTLTSGPPEELRALLVDQVLVWGGPAYRAAQQPQPEPAAPAPQEPAPEPRTTPPPLPEAPRRRRPVLAVAVAVVVTAVATTVALKLLGGEDSTAQAADAATAPSATGPAPTSASPSPSSGTSIATLALENTGSGRCVAADAGTSFDNAPKTVACTEGPTQRWNVVPSGRNTYALEHVSSTFCLDIAGDRVTGDPMQLRPCAYQQGDDAPYPEDQAFLLRTHTDGTFTLVCQDNQDIAVGIRAGEVRMLATTGSGEAIRFKATADLTKALGD
;
A
#
# COMPACT_ATOMS: atom_id res chain seq x y z
N MET A 1 -40.30 -6.03 -47.73
CA MET A 1 -38.90 -5.55 -47.81
C MET A 1 -38.85 -4.16 -47.22
N SER A 2 -37.75 -3.85 -46.52
CA SER A 2 -37.44 -2.61 -45.79
C SER A 2 -37.80 -2.60 -44.29
N GLU A 3 -36.98 -3.38 -43.55
CA GLU A 3 -36.18 -3.02 -42.37
C GLU A 3 -36.63 -1.84 -41.47
N HIS A 4 -36.98 -2.19 -40.22
CA HIS A 4 -37.01 -1.30 -39.06
C HIS A 4 -35.60 -1.18 -38.47
N THR A 5 -35.01 0.02 -38.49
CA THR A 5 -33.86 0.37 -37.64
C THR A 5 -34.38 0.87 -36.31
N ALA A 6 -34.26 0.07 -35.25
CA ALA A 6 -34.49 0.51 -33.87
C ALA A 6 -33.14 0.88 -33.24
N GLN A 7 -33.05 2.14 -32.85
CA GLN A 7 -31.94 2.80 -32.20
C GLN A 7 -31.59 2.11 -30.86
N GLN A 8 -30.37 1.59 -30.74
CA GLN A 8 -29.80 1.16 -29.46
C GLN A 8 -29.45 2.41 -28.63
N ALA A 9 -30.28 2.71 -27.64
CA ALA A 9 -29.93 3.63 -26.56
C ALA A 9 -29.05 2.89 -25.54
N GLY A 10 -27.88 3.46 -25.25
CA GLY A 10 -26.91 2.91 -24.31
C GLY A 10 -27.51 2.74 -22.92
N THR A 11 -27.40 1.54 -22.37
CA THR A 11 -27.69 1.23 -20.98
C THR A 11 -26.71 1.97 -20.08
N ALA A 12 -27.18 3.08 -19.51
CA ALA A 12 -26.53 3.72 -18.38
C ALA A 12 -26.47 2.72 -17.22
N HIS A 13 -25.27 2.33 -16.83
CA HIS A 13 -25.00 1.43 -15.72
C HIS A 13 -25.44 2.12 -14.41
N ALA A 14 -26.46 1.57 -13.73
CA ALA A 14 -26.93 2.08 -12.45
C ALA A 14 -25.78 2.04 -11.41
N PRO A 15 -25.67 3.04 -10.52
CA PRO A 15 -24.66 3.01 -9.46
C PRO A 15 -24.91 1.83 -8.52
N ALA A 16 -23.84 1.08 -8.21
CA ALA A 16 -23.88 -0.01 -7.26
C ALA A 16 -24.43 0.48 -5.90
N PRO A 17 -25.35 -0.25 -5.25
CA PRO A 17 -25.90 0.18 -3.97
C PRO A 17 -24.79 0.22 -2.90
N GLY A 18 -24.67 1.33 -2.17
CA GLY A 18 -23.85 1.44 -0.96
C GLY A 18 -22.56 2.25 -1.05
N VAL A 19 -22.12 2.69 -2.25
CA VAL A 19 -20.91 3.50 -2.43
C VAL A 19 -21.26 4.94 -2.81
N PRO A 20 -20.74 5.98 -2.10
CA PRO A 20 -20.95 7.39 -2.45
C PRO A 20 -20.59 7.73 -3.90
N LEU A 21 -21.27 8.70 -4.52
CA LEU A 21 -21.03 9.07 -5.92
C LEU A 21 -19.63 9.63 -6.13
N GLU A 22 -19.14 10.37 -5.14
CA GLU A 22 -17.80 10.94 -5.10
C GLU A 22 -16.74 9.83 -5.08
N ASP A 23 -16.99 8.74 -4.35
CA ASP A 23 -16.13 7.56 -4.31
C ASP A 23 -16.15 6.80 -5.64
N VAL A 24 -17.33 6.67 -6.26
CA VAL A 24 -17.45 6.10 -7.61
C VAL A 24 -16.65 6.92 -8.64
N SER A 25 -16.68 8.26 -8.53
CA SER A 25 -15.90 9.15 -9.38
C SER A 25 -14.40 8.93 -9.20
N ALA A 26 -13.93 8.90 -7.94
CA ALA A 26 -12.55 8.62 -7.59
C ALA A 26 -12.06 7.27 -8.15
N VAL A 27 -12.85 6.21 -8.01
CA VAL A 27 -12.53 4.87 -8.55
C VAL A 27 -12.37 4.92 -10.07
N ARG A 28 -13.29 5.58 -10.79
CA ARG A 28 -13.21 5.72 -12.25
C ARG A 28 -12.01 6.54 -12.69
N ALA A 29 -11.74 7.65 -12.00
CA ALA A 29 -10.58 8.50 -12.27
C ALA A 29 -9.28 7.71 -12.11
N TYR A 30 -9.15 6.92 -11.04
CA TYR A 30 -7.94 6.15 -10.81
C TYR A 30 -7.82 4.95 -11.76
N ALA A 31 -8.92 4.26 -12.08
CA ALA A 31 -8.92 3.21 -13.12
C ALA A 31 -8.45 3.76 -14.48
N GLY A 32 -8.82 5.00 -14.81
CA GLY A 32 -8.34 5.71 -16.00
C GLY A 32 -6.82 5.91 -16.03
N ALA A 33 -6.14 5.94 -14.88
CA ALA A 33 -4.68 6.00 -14.84
C ALA A 33 -4.04 4.73 -15.43
N PHE A 34 -4.67 3.56 -15.24
CA PHE A 34 -4.14 2.24 -15.64
C PHE A 34 -4.49 1.83 -17.06
N CYS A 35 -5.65 2.24 -17.57
CA CYS A 35 -6.18 1.73 -18.84
C CYS A 35 -5.98 2.72 -20.01
N GLY A 36 -5.64 2.19 -21.20
CA GLY A 36 -5.41 3.03 -22.39
C GLY A 36 -6.68 3.51 -23.08
N LYS A 37 -7.81 2.83 -22.83
CA LYS A 37 -9.12 3.12 -23.42
C LYS A 37 -10.15 3.33 -22.31
N GLN A 38 -11.10 4.23 -22.52
CA GLN A 38 -12.16 4.53 -21.54
C GLN A 38 -13.01 3.31 -21.16
N HIS A 39 -13.35 2.45 -22.13
CA HIS A 39 -14.12 1.23 -21.86
C HIS A 39 -13.39 0.28 -20.92
N ALA A 40 -12.08 0.06 -21.12
CA ALA A 40 -11.27 -0.77 -20.23
C ALA A 40 -11.16 -0.16 -18.82
N ALA A 41 -11.06 1.16 -18.70
CA ALA A 41 -11.10 1.84 -17.40
C ALA A 41 -12.45 1.63 -16.69
N ALA A 42 -13.55 1.68 -17.45
CA ALA A 42 -14.89 1.44 -16.92
C ALA A 42 -15.08 -0.01 -16.47
N GLU A 43 -14.53 -0.99 -17.19
CA GLU A 43 -14.53 -2.40 -16.78
C GLU A 43 -13.75 -2.61 -15.47
N LEU A 44 -12.54 -2.05 -15.38
CA LEU A 44 -11.71 -2.12 -14.17
C LEU A 44 -12.43 -1.50 -12.96
N ALA A 45 -13.04 -0.32 -13.15
CA ALA A 45 -13.81 0.36 -12.11
C ALA A 45 -15.07 -0.45 -11.70
N ALA A 46 -15.79 -1.02 -12.67
CA ALA A 46 -16.98 -1.82 -12.40
C ALA A 46 -16.65 -3.09 -11.60
N GLU A 47 -15.53 -3.75 -11.92
CA GLU A 47 -15.05 -4.93 -11.17
C GLU A 47 -14.79 -4.57 -9.69
N VAL A 48 -14.10 -3.46 -9.42
CA VAL A 48 -13.85 -2.98 -8.05
C VAL A 48 -15.13 -2.64 -7.30
N LEU A 49 -16.04 -1.89 -7.96
CA LEU A 49 -17.31 -1.47 -7.34
C LEU A 49 -18.24 -2.67 -7.08
N ALA A 50 -18.22 -3.69 -7.94
CA ALA A 50 -18.94 -4.93 -7.71
C ALA A 50 -18.39 -5.66 -6.47
N HIS A 51 -17.07 -5.78 -6.33
CA HIS A 51 -16.45 -6.34 -5.14
C HIS A 51 -16.77 -5.54 -3.87
N ALA A 52 -16.79 -4.20 -3.95
CA ALA A 52 -17.21 -3.34 -2.84
C ALA A 52 -18.67 -3.56 -2.44
N ALA A 53 -19.59 -3.69 -3.40
CA ALA A 53 -21.01 -3.92 -3.13
C ALA A 53 -21.30 -5.26 -2.44
N HIS A 54 -20.40 -6.25 -2.56
CA HIS A 54 -20.50 -7.54 -1.87
C HIS A 54 -19.89 -7.55 -0.46
N ARG A 55 -19.14 -6.52 -0.05
CA ARG A 55 -18.58 -6.42 1.30
C ARG A 55 -19.65 -6.05 2.33
N GLN A 56 -19.45 -6.51 3.56
CA GLN A 56 -20.27 -6.10 4.69
C GLN A 56 -19.71 -4.79 5.27
N GLY A 57 -20.50 -3.71 5.24
CA GLY A 57 -20.14 -2.41 5.81
C GLY A 57 -19.59 -1.39 4.80
N PRO A 58 -19.42 -0.12 5.22
CA PRO A 58 -18.91 0.94 4.36
C PRO A 58 -17.44 0.70 4.02
N THR A 59 -17.10 0.80 2.73
CA THR A 59 -15.71 0.76 2.26
C THR A 59 -15.21 2.19 2.05
N GLY A 60 -14.07 2.54 2.64
CA GLY A 60 -13.52 3.89 2.53
C GLY A 60 -12.91 4.16 1.15
N ARG A 61 -12.89 5.42 0.70
CA ARG A 61 -12.34 5.82 -0.61
C ARG A 61 -10.94 5.27 -0.88
N LEU A 62 -10.01 5.37 0.07
CA LEU A 62 -8.64 4.89 -0.14
C LEU A 62 -8.56 3.36 -0.28
N GLU A 63 -9.43 2.62 0.40
CA GLU A 63 -9.52 1.17 0.25
C GLU A 63 -9.99 0.81 -1.16
N LEU A 64 -11.00 1.50 -1.68
CA LEU A 64 -11.43 1.35 -3.07
C LEU A 64 -10.31 1.66 -4.08
N LEU A 65 -9.52 2.72 -3.84
CA LEU A 65 -8.37 3.04 -4.69
C LEU A 65 -7.28 1.95 -4.60
N THR A 66 -7.05 1.39 -3.41
CA THR A 66 -6.15 0.25 -3.24
C THR A 66 -6.64 -0.96 -4.04
N ASP A 67 -7.94 -1.22 -4.05
CA ASP A 67 -8.54 -2.30 -4.83
C ASP A 67 -8.44 -2.09 -6.33
N VAL A 68 -8.52 -0.85 -6.83
CA VAL A 68 -8.22 -0.52 -8.24
C VAL A 68 -6.80 -0.94 -8.59
N ARG A 69 -5.81 -0.59 -7.77
CA ARG A 69 -4.41 -0.96 -8.00
C ARG A 69 -4.22 -2.49 -7.98
N ARG A 70 -4.78 -3.17 -6.99
CA ARG A 70 -4.69 -4.64 -6.87
C ARG A 70 -5.37 -5.35 -8.05
N THR A 71 -6.56 -4.88 -8.46
CA THR A 71 -7.27 -5.43 -9.63
C THR A 71 -6.51 -5.17 -10.93
N ALA A 72 -5.89 -3.99 -11.08
CA ALA A 72 -5.05 -3.72 -12.24
C ALA A 72 -3.81 -4.64 -12.28
N ASP A 73 -3.21 -4.96 -11.13
CA ASP A 73 -2.11 -5.91 -11.04
C ASP A 73 -2.52 -7.35 -11.41
N THR A 74 -3.73 -7.81 -11.04
CA THR A 74 -4.22 -9.12 -11.48
C THR A 74 -4.39 -9.19 -12.99
N TRP A 75 -4.77 -8.08 -13.64
CA TRP A 75 -4.89 -8.00 -15.09
C TRP A 75 -3.54 -8.11 -15.81
N VAL A 76 -2.42 -7.74 -15.18
CA VAL A 76 -1.07 -7.86 -15.78
C VAL A 76 -0.74 -9.31 -16.12
N ARG A 77 -1.19 -10.26 -15.29
CA ARG A 77 -0.87 -11.69 -15.43
C ARG A 77 -1.79 -12.44 -16.40
N GLY A 78 -2.84 -11.80 -16.92
CA GLY A 78 -3.88 -12.45 -17.73
C GLY A 78 -4.02 -11.88 -19.14
N GLU A 79 -5.03 -12.37 -19.86
CA GLU A 79 -5.37 -11.94 -21.23
C GLU A 79 -5.70 -10.43 -21.32
N ARG A 80 -6.08 -9.82 -20.19
CA ARG A 80 -6.42 -8.40 -20.08
C ARG A 80 -5.19 -7.48 -20.01
N ALA A 81 -3.97 -8.00 -19.97
CA ALA A 81 -2.76 -7.19 -19.92
C ALA A 81 -2.67 -6.17 -21.07
N ALA A 82 -3.21 -6.51 -22.24
CA ALA A 82 -3.27 -5.64 -23.41
C ALA A 82 -4.17 -4.39 -23.22
N LEU A 83 -5.14 -4.44 -22.29
CA LEU A 83 -6.03 -3.32 -21.96
C LEU A 83 -5.35 -2.24 -21.10
N LEU A 84 -4.29 -2.62 -20.38
CA LEU A 84 -3.50 -1.72 -19.54
C LEU A 84 -2.63 -0.78 -20.38
N ARG A 85 -2.19 0.33 -19.80
CA ARG A 85 -1.26 1.26 -20.44
C ARG A 85 0.15 0.65 -20.49
N PRO A 86 0.93 0.91 -21.55
CA PRO A 86 2.32 0.44 -21.62
C PRO A 86 3.15 0.85 -20.41
N GLY A 87 2.96 2.08 -19.90
CA GLY A 87 3.69 2.59 -18.74
C GLY A 87 3.49 1.76 -17.46
N PHE A 88 2.27 1.27 -17.22
CA PHE A 88 2.00 0.41 -16.05
C PHE A 88 2.60 -0.98 -16.25
N ARG A 89 2.46 -1.57 -17.43
CA ARG A 89 3.09 -2.87 -17.75
C ARG A 89 4.60 -2.83 -17.61
N SER A 90 5.26 -1.81 -18.15
CA SER A 90 6.71 -1.66 -18.02
C SER A 90 7.14 -1.42 -16.58
N TRP A 91 6.34 -0.69 -15.80
CA TRP A 91 6.59 -0.51 -14.36
C TRP A 91 6.47 -1.83 -13.60
N SER A 92 5.40 -2.59 -13.85
CA SER A 92 5.17 -3.91 -13.23
C SER A 92 6.26 -4.90 -13.60
N GLN A 93 6.71 -4.93 -14.87
CA GLN A 93 7.83 -5.77 -15.29
C GLN A 93 9.11 -5.43 -14.53
N ARG A 94 9.49 -4.15 -14.41
CA ARG A 94 10.70 -3.77 -13.65
C ARG A 94 10.59 -4.13 -12.17
N ALA A 95 9.40 -4.00 -11.60
CA ALA A 95 9.16 -4.44 -10.24
C ALA A 95 9.31 -5.97 -10.12
N ALA A 96 8.80 -6.74 -11.08
CA ALA A 96 8.96 -8.19 -11.12
C ALA A 96 10.42 -8.61 -11.32
N ASP A 97 11.21 -7.88 -12.12
CA ASP A 97 12.64 -8.13 -12.28
C ASP A 97 13.41 -7.93 -10.96
N THR A 98 12.88 -7.11 -10.04
CA THR A 98 13.50 -6.82 -8.74
C THR A 98 12.99 -7.75 -7.64
N PHE A 99 11.68 -7.98 -7.60
CA PHE A 99 10.99 -8.65 -6.49
C PHE A 99 10.46 -10.04 -6.87
N GLY A 100 10.62 -10.49 -8.09
CA GLY A 100 10.02 -11.72 -8.63
C GLY A 100 8.61 -11.50 -9.19
N PRO A 101 8.15 -12.39 -10.09
CA PRO A 101 6.88 -12.25 -10.82
C PRO A 101 5.64 -12.58 -9.97
N ALA A 102 5.83 -13.30 -8.86
CA ALA A 102 4.81 -13.57 -7.88
C ALA A 102 4.91 -12.54 -6.75
N ASP A 103 3.76 -12.09 -6.24
CA ASP A 103 3.67 -11.15 -5.10
C ASP A 103 4.36 -9.79 -5.31
N THR A 104 4.59 -9.40 -6.57
CA THR A 104 5.34 -8.20 -6.96
C THR A 104 4.77 -6.94 -6.32
N LEU A 105 3.46 -6.71 -6.47
CA LEU A 105 2.81 -5.49 -5.98
C LEU A 105 2.91 -5.38 -4.44
N ARG A 106 2.66 -6.48 -3.72
CA ARG A 106 2.72 -6.52 -2.26
C ARG A 106 4.12 -6.20 -1.75
N ARG A 107 5.17 -6.69 -2.42
CA ARG A 107 6.57 -6.35 -2.10
C ARG A 107 6.89 -4.89 -2.41
N VAL A 108 6.40 -4.35 -3.51
CA VAL A 108 6.53 -2.91 -3.79
C VAL A 108 5.87 -2.09 -2.69
N GLU A 109 4.64 -2.43 -2.31
CA GLU A 109 3.91 -1.79 -1.22
C GLU A 109 4.67 -1.89 0.11
N HIS A 110 5.20 -3.07 0.43
CA HIS A 110 6.01 -3.32 1.63
C HIS A 110 7.22 -2.39 1.71
N THR A 111 7.94 -2.22 0.61
CA THR A 111 9.16 -1.39 0.55
C THR A 111 8.90 0.10 0.67
N SER A 112 7.67 0.56 0.47
CA SER A 112 7.31 1.98 0.61
C SER A 112 7.17 2.37 2.08
N LEU A 113 8.17 3.06 2.62
CA LEU A 113 8.16 3.58 3.99
C LEU A 113 6.99 4.53 4.23
N LEU A 114 6.65 5.38 3.26
CA LEU A 114 5.56 6.34 3.42
C LEU A 114 4.20 5.63 3.42
N LEU A 115 3.98 4.67 2.52
CA LEU A 115 2.74 3.88 2.52
C LEU A 115 2.60 3.07 3.81
N ALA A 116 3.68 2.44 4.28
CA ALA A 116 3.70 1.73 5.54
C ALA A 116 3.39 2.66 6.72
N ALA A 117 4.02 3.84 6.80
CA ALA A 117 3.75 4.84 7.83
C ALA A 117 2.29 5.30 7.80
N PHE A 118 1.77 5.57 6.60
CA PHE A 118 0.39 5.97 6.37
C PHE A 118 -0.61 4.91 6.85
N ALA A 119 -0.32 3.63 6.61
CA ALA A 119 -1.14 2.51 7.09
C ALA A 119 -1.16 2.39 8.63
N THR A 120 -0.15 2.89 9.34
CA THR A 120 -0.13 2.87 10.82
C THR A 120 -1.05 3.90 11.49
N LEU A 121 -1.54 4.90 10.75
CA LEU A 121 -2.51 5.86 11.26
C LEU A 121 -3.83 5.15 11.58
N ALA A 122 -4.59 5.57 12.59
CA ALA A 122 -5.94 5.08 12.82
C ALA A 122 -6.88 5.45 11.66
N ASP A 123 -7.95 4.69 11.44
CA ASP A 123 -8.78 4.80 10.23
C ASP A 123 -9.37 6.21 10.00
N GLN A 124 -9.91 6.84 11.04
CA GLN A 124 -10.47 8.21 10.93
C GLN A 124 -9.38 9.26 10.58
N PRO A 125 -8.27 9.40 11.33
CA PRO A 125 -7.16 10.29 10.95
C PRO A 125 -6.57 9.99 9.57
N ARG A 126 -6.49 8.72 9.19
CA ARG A 126 -5.99 8.28 7.88
C ARG A 126 -6.91 8.78 6.76
N ALA A 127 -8.23 8.62 6.93
CA ALA A 127 -9.23 9.11 5.99
C ALA A 127 -9.24 10.64 5.92
N ALA A 128 -9.17 11.34 7.06
CA ALA A 128 -9.07 12.80 7.12
C ALA A 128 -7.84 13.32 6.37
N LEU A 129 -6.66 12.69 6.57
CA LEU A 129 -5.44 13.07 5.85
C LEU A 129 -5.58 12.87 4.34
N TRP A 130 -6.14 11.73 3.92
CA TRP A 130 -6.36 11.45 2.50
C TRP A 130 -7.31 12.48 1.87
N LEU A 131 -8.53 12.60 2.41
CA LEU A 131 -9.56 13.45 1.83
C LEU A 131 -9.19 14.93 1.92
N CYS A 132 -8.59 15.43 3.00
CA CYS A 132 -8.31 16.86 3.14
C CYS A 132 -6.95 17.30 2.54
N ARG A 133 -5.98 16.40 2.32
CA ARG A 133 -4.63 16.77 1.83
C ARG A 133 -4.24 16.12 0.50
N ALA A 134 -4.71 14.92 0.21
CA ALA A 134 -4.44 14.25 -1.07
C ALA A 134 -5.49 14.60 -2.14
N GLU A 135 -6.75 14.81 -1.75
CA GLU A 135 -7.87 15.14 -2.64
C GLU A 135 -8.43 16.54 -2.35
N GLN A 136 -7.83 17.56 -2.94
CA GLN A 136 -8.25 18.95 -2.72
C GLN A 136 -9.74 19.17 -2.99
N GLY A 137 -10.39 19.95 -2.12
CA GLY A 137 -11.81 20.31 -2.24
C GLY A 137 -12.76 19.35 -1.51
N GLU A 138 -12.26 18.24 -0.95
CA GLU A 138 -13.10 17.21 -0.32
C GLU A 138 -13.30 17.43 1.20
N THR A 139 -12.98 18.60 1.77
CA THR A 139 -13.14 18.84 3.23
C THR A 139 -14.58 18.67 3.71
N ALA A 140 -15.56 19.20 2.97
CA ALA A 140 -16.98 19.04 3.28
C ALA A 140 -17.42 17.56 3.21
N PHE A 141 -16.97 16.84 2.18
CA PHE A 141 -17.21 15.41 2.05
C PHE A 141 -16.57 14.61 3.18
N ALA A 142 -15.33 14.96 3.57
CA ALA A 142 -14.62 14.34 4.67
C ALA A 142 -15.37 14.54 6.01
N ALA A 143 -15.84 15.75 6.27
CA ALA A 143 -16.64 16.07 7.45
C ALA A 143 -17.94 15.23 7.50
N GLN A 144 -18.62 15.09 6.36
CA GLN A 144 -19.82 14.27 6.23
C GLN A 144 -19.54 12.78 6.50
N VAL A 145 -18.55 12.19 5.83
CA VAL A 145 -18.22 10.76 5.96
C VAL A 145 -17.72 10.42 7.37
N LEU A 146 -16.98 11.32 8.00
CA LEU A 146 -16.45 11.14 9.35
C LEU A 146 -17.42 11.57 10.46
N GLY A 147 -18.58 12.15 10.11
CA GLY A 147 -19.60 12.58 11.07
C GLY A 147 -19.11 13.69 12.00
N THR A 148 -18.33 14.64 11.49
CA THR A 148 -17.73 15.73 12.27
C THR A 148 -17.81 17.08 11.53
N SER A 149 -17.28 18.17 12.11
CA SER A 149 -17.22 19.48 11.46
C SER A 149 -16.03 19.61 10.51
N GLU A 150 -16.13 20.51 9.53
CA GLU A 150 -15.00 20.84 8.63
C GLU A 150 -13.75 21.29 9.39
N GLU A 151 -13.92 22.14 10.41
CA GLU A 151 -12.82 22.59 11.27
C GLU A 151 -12.13 21.42 11.98
N PHE A 152 -12.91 20.47 12.51
CA PHE A 152 -12.35 19.33 13.23
C PHE A 152 -11.65 18.35 12.30
N VAL A 153 -12.19 18.08 11.10
CA VAL A 153 -11.51 17.21 10.13
C VAL A 153 -10.23 17.84 9.60
N GLU A 154 -10.17 19.17 9.44
CA GLU A 154 -8.94 19.86 9.08
C GLU A 154 -7.87 19.75 10.16
N ALA A 155 -8.25 19.94 11.43
CA ALA A 155 -7.37 19.76 12.58
C ALA A 155 -6.90 18.29 12.70
N MET A 156 -7.79 17.34 12.45
CA MET A 156 -7.48 15.92 12.43
C MET A 156 -6.48 15.58 11.31
N ALA A 157 -6.69 16.10 10.11
CA ALA A 157 -5.79 15.90 8.97
C ALA A 157 -4.40 16.49 9.25
N GLU A 158 -4.30 17.64 9.93
CA GLU A 158 -3.02 18.22 10.33
C GLU A 158 -2.31 17.38 11.39
N SER A 159 -3.05 16.90 12.40
CA SER A 159 -2.50 15.98 13.39
C SER A 159 -2.02 14.68 12.74
N ALA A 160 -2.78 14.15 11.78
CA ALA A 160 -2.43 12.95 11.04
C ALA A 160 -1.17 13.15 10.18
N ARG A 161 -1.01 14.33 9.56
CA ARG A 161 0.20 14.71 8.83
C ARG A 161 1.44 14.69 9.73
N ALA A 162 1.36 15.26 10.93
CA ALA A 162 2.46 15.23 11.90
C ALA A 162 2.80 13.80 12.32
N ARG A 163 1.78 12.98 12.63
CA ARG A 163 1.95 11.55 12.97
C ARG A 163 2.54 10.74 11.83
N LEU A 164 2.23 11.07 10.58
CA LEU A 164 2.80 10.43 9.40
C LEU A 164 4.31 10.67 9.32
N ALA A 165 4.77 11.90 9.56
CA ALA A 165 6.19 12.23 9.58
C ALA A 165 6.95 11.46 10.68
N ASP A 166 6.38 11.38 11.88
CA ASP A 166 6.96 10.60 12.98
C ASP A 166 6.97 9.09 12.68
N GLY A 167 5.88 8.56 12.11
CA GLY A 167 5.78 7.17 11.67
C GLY A 167 6.80 6.82 10.59
N PHE A 168 7.04 7.73 9.64
CA PHE A 168 8.06 7.59 8.61
C PHE A 168 9.47 7.49 9.20
N LEU A 169 9.83 8.39 10.13
CA LEU A 169 11.13 8.35 10.83
C LEU A 169 11.33 7.05 11.63
N ARG A 170 10.27 6.59 12.31
CA ARG A 170 10.31 5.33 13.07
C ARG A 170 10.56 4.13 12.16
N LEU A 171 9.75 3.95 11.11
CA LEU A 171 9.90 2.84 10.17
C LEU A 171 11.23 2.90 9.42
N ARG A 172 11.72 4.11 9.13
CA ARG A 172 13.06 4.31 8.58
C ARG A 172 14.12 3.76 9.53
N ALA A 173 14.08 4.11 10.81
CA ALA A 173 15.04 3.63 11.80
C ALA A 173 15.00 2.10 11.95
N GLU A 174 13.81 1.50 11.87
CA GLU A 174 13.61 0.05 11.95
C GLU A 174 14.14 -0.69 10.72
N ARG A 175 13.95 -0.16 9.50
CA ARG A 175 14.26 -0.86 8.24
C ARG A 175 15.60 -0.48 7.60
N THR A 176 16.34 0.45 8.20
CA THR A 176 17.64 0.89 7.66
C THR A 176 18.78 0.06 8.26
N ALA A 177 19.42 -0.75 7.43
CA ALA A 177 20.56 -1.58 7.85
C ALA A 177 21.86 -0.77 8.08
N ASP A 178 22.05 0.35 7.38
CA ASP A 178 23.27 1.17 7.51
C ASP A 178 23.25 2.00 8.80
N ALA A 179 24.14 1.67 9.74
CA ALA A 179 24.28 2.34 11.02
C ALA A 179 24.55 3.86 10.91
N ARG A 180 25.22 4.34 9.85
CA ARG A 180 25.42 5.79 9.63
C ARG A 180 24.10 6.46 9.26
N CYS A 181 23.32 5.82 8.40
CA CYS A 181 22.00 6.29 8.02
C CYS A 181 21.03 6.34 9.21
N VAL A 182 21.11 5.36 10.13
CA VAL A 182 20.37 5.36 11.39
C VAL A 182 20.81 6.50 12.31
N HIS A 183 22.12 6.71 12.45
CA HIS A 183 22.69 7.79 13.28
C HIS A 183 22.15 9.18 12.90
N TYR A 184 22.08 9.49 11.61
CA TYR A 184 21.60 10.78 11.12
C TYR A 184 20.07 10.96 11.18
N GLY A 185 19.29 9.91 11.48
CA GLY A 185 17.84 9.93 11.41
C GLY A 185 17.17 10.98 12.29
N THR A 186 17.67 11.20 13.50
CA THR A 186 17.15 12.23 14.42
C THR A 186 17.37 13.65 13.88
N MET A 187 18.52 13.87 13.24
CA MET A 187 18.90 15.15 12.65
C MET A 187 18.07 15.47 11.40
N LEU A 188 17.75 14.46 10.58
CA LEU A 188 16.83 14.62 9.45
C LEU A 188 15.48 15.18 9.89
N GLY A 189 14.90 14.62 10.97
CA GLY A 189 13.63 15.09 11.52
C GLY A 189 13.71 16.52 12.08
N ALA A 190 14.82 16.87 12.73
CA ALA A 190 15.03 18.21 13.28
C ALA A 190 15.18 19.29 12.18
N ILE A 191 15.90 18.97 11.11
CA ILE A 191 16.07 19.88 9.97
C ILE A 191 14.77 20.04 9.20
N ALA A 192 14.06 18.94 8.91
CA ALA A 192 12.78 19.00 8.20
C ALA A 192 11.74 19.86 8.95
N ARG A 193 11.69 19.79 10.28
CA ARG A 193 10.80 20.63 11.10
C ARG A 193 11.27 22.08 11.25
N GLY A 194 12.44 22.43 10.73
CA GLY A 194 13.04 23.76 10.91
C GLY A 194 13.44 24.08 12.35
N THR A 195 13.57 23.05 13.21
CA THR A 195 14.06 23.26 14.59
C THR A 195 15.56 23.51 14.63
N HIS A 196 16.28 23.09 13.59
CA HIS A 196 17.65 23.50 13.30
C HIS A 196 17.66 24.47 12.13
N ARG A 197 18.34 25.62 12.31
CA ARG A 197 18.44 26.67 11.30
C ARG A 197 19.40 26.31 10.16
N GLU A 198 20.44 25.55 10.47
CA GLU A 198 21.50 25.15 9.56
C GLU A 198 21.77 23.65 9.69
N THR A 199 22.02 23.01 8.54
CA THR A 199 22.41 21.60 8.45
C THR A 199 23.88 21.47 8.87
N PRO A 200 24.22 20.65 9.89
CA PRO A 200 25.60 20.42 10.28
C PRO A 200 26.46 19.87 9.12
N ASP A 201 27.73 20.26 9.07
CA ASP A 201 28.66 19.91 7.97
C ASP A 201 28.80 18.40 7.77
N ASP A 202 28.78 17.61 8.85
CA ASP A 202 28.89 16.15 8.80
C ASP A 202 27.64 15.50 8.20
N LEU A 203 26.45 16.01 8.52
CA LEU A 203 25.22 15.59 7.85
C LEU A 203 25.21 16.02 6.39
N GLN A 204 25.66 17.24 6.07
CA GLN A 204 25.74 17.69 4.69
C GLN A 204 26.63 16.75 3.87
N GLN A 205 27.82 16.40 4.39
CA GLN A 205 28.72 15.44 3.77
C GLN A 205 28.06 14.06 3.56
N HIS A 206 27.21 13.62 4.50
CA HIS A 206 26.46 12.38 4.34
C HIS A 206 25.39 12.49 3.24
N LEU A 207 24.63 13.59 3.20
CA LEU A 207 23.58 13.83 2.20
C LEU A 207 24.14 13.95 0.78
N ASP A 208 25.37 14.44 0.63
CA ASP A 208 26.07 14.49 -0.67
C ASP A 208 26.43 13.09 -1.19
N GLY A 209 26.62 12.12 -0.30
CA GLY A 209 27.01 10.75 -0.63
C GLY A 209 25.87 9.71 -0.60
N CYS A 210 24.77 9.99 0.08
CA CYS A 210 23.71 9.02 0.37
C CYS A 210 22.36 9.42 -0.24
N ARG A 211 22.08 8.93 -1.45
CA ARG A 211 20.80 9.18 -2.16
C ARG A 211 19.54 8.85 -1.35
N PHE A 212 19.61 7.89 -0.44
CA PHE A 212 18.48 7.49 0.41
C PHE A 212 18.16 8.57 1.44
N CYS A 213 19.17 9.07 2.15
CA CYS A 213 18.98 10.16 3.10
C CYS A 213 18.60 11.48 2.40
N THR A 214 19.15 11.75 1.20
CA THR A 214 18.74 12.90 0.38
C THR A 214 17.26 12.81 -0.03
N HIS A 215 16.80 11.62 -0.40
CA HIS A 215 15.38 11.41 -0.71
C HIS A 215 14.52 11.60 0.55
N ASP A 216 14.90 10.96 1.66
CA ASP A 216 14.11 10.97 2.90
C ASP A 216 14.01 12.36 3.52
N VAL A 217 15.07 13.17 3.47
CA VAL A 217 14.99 14.56 3.96
C VAL A 217 14.06 15.41 3.09
N THR A 218 13.99 15.15 1.78
CA THR A 218 13.06 15.83 0.88
C THR A 218 11.62 15.44 1.20
N VAL A 219 11.35 14.14 1.39
CA VAL A 219 10.03 13.63 1.82
C VAL A 219 9.63 14.27 3.15
N LEU A 220 10.53 14.28 4.13
CA LEU A 220 10.27 14.87 5.44
C LEU A 220 9.98 16.36 5.35
N HIS A 221 10.76 17.13 4.60
CA HIS A 221 10.52 18.55 4.39
C HIS A 221 9.13 18.79 3.77
N THR A 222 8.74 18.01 2.76
CA THR A 222 7.40 18.09 2.19
C THR A 222 6.31 17.76 3.21
N LEU A 223 6.53 16.76 4.07
CA LEU A 223 5.58 16.38 5.14
C LEU A 223 5.49 17.41 6.28
N THR A 224 6.54 18.16 6.60
CA THR A 224 6.55 19.06 7.77
C THR A 224 6.29 20.52 7.41
N SER A 225 6.83 20.99 6.30
CA SER A 225 6.85 22.41 5.90
C SER A 225 6.50 22.64 4.43
N GLY A 226 6.32 21.57 3.64
CA GLY A 226 6.02 21.67 2.21
C GLY A 226 4.69 22.36 1.91
N PRO A 227 4.61 23.07 0.76
CA PRO A 227 3.37 23.69 0.31
C PRO A 227 2.30 22.62 -0.01
N PRO A 228 1.00 22.98 0.05
CA PRO A 228 -0.10 22.02 -0.13
C PRO A 228 -0.03 21.21 -1.43
N GLU A 229 0.45 21.80 -2.53
CA GLU A 229 0.58 21.10 -3.83
C GLU A 229 1.65 20.01 -3.82
N GLU A 230 2.79 20.26 -3.18
CA GLU A 230 3.86 19.28 -3.06
C GLU A 230 3.46 18.16 -2.10
N LEU A 231 2.82 18.49 -0.98
CA LEU A 231 2.25 17.50 -0.07
C LEU A 231 1.24 16.61 -0.79
N ARG A 232 0.33 17.21 -1.56
CA ARG A 232 -0.65 16.48 -2.37
C ARG A 232 0.03 15.54 -3.35
N ALA A 233 1.03 16.03 -4.08
CA ALA A 233 1.78 15.21 -5.03
C ALA A 233 2.46 14.02 -4.33
N LEU A 234 3.16 14.29 -3.22
CA LEU A 234 3.83 13.26 -2.43
C LEU A 234 2.84 12.19 -1.93
N LEU A 235 1.75 12.60 -1.26
CA LEU A 235 0.76 11.67 -0.71
C LEU A 235 0.15 10.81 -1.82
N VAL A 236 -0.30 11.42 -2.91
CA VAL A 236 -0.93 10.68 -4.00
C VAL A 236 0.06 9.74 -4.69
N ASP A 237 1.28 10.21 -5.01
CA ASP A 237 2.24 9.39 -5.75
C ASP A 237 2.75 8.20 -4.93
N GLN A 238 3.00 8.40 -3.64
CA GLN A 238 3.58 7.36 -2.77
C GLN A 238 2.53 6.42 -2.18
N VAL A 239 1.33 6.92 -1.83
CA VAL A 239 0.27 6.07 -1.27
C VAL A 239 -0.43 5.28 -2.37
N LEU A 240 -0.64 5.87 -3.56
CA LEU A 240 -1.20 5.14 -4.71
C LEU A 240 -0.17 4.26 -5.41
N VAL A 241 1.13 4.41 -5.13
CA VAL A 241 2.25 3.60 -5.68
C VAL A 241 2.49 3.81 -7.18
N TRP A 242 1.43 3.98 -7.97
CA TRP A 242 1.50 4.27 -9.40
C TRP A 242 0.31 5.13 -9.84
N GLY A 243 0.43 5.82 -10.98
CA GLY A 243 -0.70 6.52 -11.61
C GLY A 243 -1.12 7.83 -10.93
N GLY A 244 -0.43 8.25 -9.88
CA GLY A 244 -0.75 9.46 -9.11
C GLY A 244 -0.86 10.76 -9.92
N PRO A 245 0.03 11.06 -10.89
CA PRO A 245 -0.11 12.26 -11.71
C PRO A 245 -1.38 12.26 -12.57
N ALA A 246 -1.75 11.09 -13.13
CA ALA A 246 -2.97 10.93 -13.91
C ALA A 246 -4.22 11.04 -13.03
N TYR A 247 -4.17 10.47 -11.82
CA TYR A 247 -5.24 10.59 -10.84
C TYR A 247 -5.48 12.05 -10.42
N ARG A 248 -4.41 12.78 -10.06
CA ARG A 248 -4.50 14.21 -9.71
C ARG A 248 -5.04 15.06 -10.85
N ALA A 249 -4.63 14.79 -12.09
CA ALA A 249 -5.13 15.51 -13.26
C ALA A 249 -6.62 15.25 -13.53
N ALA A 250 -7.10 14.03 -13.28
CA ALA A 250 -8.51 13.68 -13.43
C ALA A 250 -9.41 14.32 -12.36
N GLN A 251 -8.86 14.58 -11.17
CA GLN A 251 -9.57 15.23 -10.06
C GLN A 251 -9.59 16.77 -10.15
N GLN A 252 -8.81 17.37 -11.04
CA GLN A 252 -8.92 18.81 -11.25
C GLN A 252 -10.26 19.14 -11.93
N PRO A 253 -11.01 20.14 -11.43
CA PRO A 253 -12.19 20.63 -12.12
C PRO A 253 -11.79 20.94 -13.56
N GLN A 254 -12.38 20.23 -14.52
CA GLN A 254 -12.20 20.60 -15.92
C GLN A 254 -12.73 22.03 -16.04
N PRO A 255 -11.94 22.98 -16.59
CA PRO A 255 -12.49 24.28 -16.90
C PRO A 255 -13.69 24.02 -17.81
N GLU A 256 -14.87 24.37 -17.30
CA GLU A 256 -16.13 24.27 -18.05
C GLU A 256 -15.86 24.93 -19.40
N PRO A 257 -16.09 24.23 -20.54
CA PRO A 257 -15.84 24.83 -21.84
C PRO A 257 -16.62 26.14 -21.86
N ALA A 258 -15.88 27.25 -21.90
CA ALA A 258 -16.46 28.58 -21.80
C ALA A 258 -17.64 28.60 -22.76
N ALA A 259 -18.84 28.78 -22.21
CA ALA A 259 -20.05 28.88 -23.01
C ALA A 259 -19.72 29.83 -24.17
N PRO A 260 -19.94 29.44 -25.43
CA PRO A 260 -19.59 30.28 -26.55
C PRO A 260 -20.17 31.65 -26.27
N ALA A 261 -19.29 32.66 -26.18
CA ALA A 261 -19.69 34.03 -25.94
C ALA A 261 -20.85 34.34 -26.90
N PRO A 262 -21.94 35.00 -26.45
CA PRO A 262 -23.03 35.37 -27.34
C PRO A 262 -22.43 35.99 -28.59
N GLN A 263 -22.59 35.31 -29.74
CA GLN A 263 -22.14 35.84 -31.00
C GLN A 263 -22.93 37.12 -31.20
N GLU A 264 -22.25 38.26 -31.07
CA GLU A 264 -22.81 39.54 -31.47
C GLU A 264 -23.26 39.37 -32.93
N PRO A 265 -24.53 39.65 -33.26
CA PRO A 265 -25.03 39.41 -34.60
C PRO A 265 -24.14 40.14 -35.61
N ALA A 266 -23.71 39.40 -36.64
CA ALA A 266 -22.84 39.91 -37.68
C ALA A 266 -23.38 41.25 -38.20
N PRO A 267 -22.55 42.31 -38.30
CA PRO A 267 -23.01 43.56 -38.88
C PRO A 267 -23.37 43.30 -40.35
N GLU A 268 -24.61 43.59 -40.72
CA GLU A 268 -25.05 43.61 -42.11
C GLU A 268 -24.08 44.45 -42.97
N PRO A 269 -23.83 44.06 -44.22
CA PRO A 269 -22.89 44.75 -45.09
C PRO A 269 -23.39 46.17 -45.39
N ARG A 270 -22.82 47.15 -44.67
CA ARG A 270 -23.05 48.57 -44.96
C ARG A 270 -22.25 48.94 -46.18
N THR A 271 -22.98 49.33 -47.22
CA THR A 271 -22.48 49.98 -48.43
C THR A 271 -21.62 51.19 -48.06
N THR A 272 -20.39 51.22 -48.57
CA THR A 272 -19.38 52.23 -48.28
C THR A 272 -19.78 53.59 -48.86
N PRO A 273 -19.91 54.67 -48.07
CA PRO A 273 -19.96 56.03 -48.59
C PRO A 273 -18.54 56.57 -48.84
N PRO A 274 -18.35 57.50 -49.80
CA PRO A 274 -17.04 58.01 -50.18
C PRO A 274 -16.42 58.90 -49.09
N PRO A 275 -15.08 59.07 -49.09
CA PRO A 275 -14.37 59.77 -48.03
C PRO A 275 -14.53 61.29 -48.14
N LEU A 276 -14.72 61.94 -47.00
CA LEU A 276 -14.66 63.40 -46.83
C LEU A 276 -13.45 63.79 -45.95
N PRO A 277 -12.89 65.00 -46.14
CA PRO A 277 -11.51 65.33 -45.79
C PRO A 277 -11.27 65.64 -44.30
N GLU A 278 -10.01 65.44 -43.89
CA GLU A 278 -9.47 65.66 -42.55
C GLU A 278 -9.54 67.11 -42.05
N ALA A 279 -9.88 67.29 -40.77
CA ALA A 279 -9.45 68.40 -39.91
C ALA A 279 -9.70 68.05 -38.41
N PRO A 280 -9.18 68.81 -37.44
CA PRO A 280 -7.84 68.68 -36.86
C PRO A 280 -7.85 68.15 -35.41
N ARG A 281 -6.67 67.70 -34.98
CA ARG A 281 -6.33 67.15 -33.66
C ARG A 281 -6.74 68.07 -32.50
N ARG A 282 -7.50 67.54 -31.53
CA ARG A 282 -7.60 68.08 -30.16
C ARG A 282 -7.08 67.06 -29.14
N ARG A 283 -5.97 67.40 -28.49
CA ARG A 283 -5.45 66.71 -27.32
C ARG A 283 -6.41 66.90 -26.15
N ARG A 284 -6.73 65.83 -25.41
CA ARG A 284 -7.36 65.88 -24.09
C ARG A 284 -6.45 65.19 -23.07
N PRO A 285 -6.32 65.71 -21.84
CA PRO A 285 -5.38 65.21 -20.85
C PRO A 285 -5.92 63.94 -20.16
N VAL A 286 -5.04 62.98 -19.90
CA VAL A 286 -5.31 61.82 -19.05
C VAL A 286 -5.08 62.25 -17.60
N LEU A 287 -6.14 62.31 -16.80
CA LEU A 287 -6.05 62.48 -15.36
C LEU A 287 -5.79 61.10 -14.74
N ALA A 288 -4.63 60.94 -14.11
CA ALA A 288 -4.28 59.75 -13.35
C ALA A 288 -5.06 59.74 -12.02
N VAL A 289 -5.92 58.75 -11.83
CA VAL A 289 -6.55 58.48 -10.53
C VAL A 289 -5.70 57.43 -9.81
N ALA A 290 -4.92 57.90 -8.85
CA ALA A 290 -4.24 57.07 -7.86
C ALA A 290 -5.25 56.71 -6.77
N VAL A 291 -5.51 55.41 -6.57
CA VAL A 291 -6.28 54.89 -5.44
C VAL A 291 -5.30 54.41 -4.38
N ALA A 292 -5.19 55.17 -3.30
CA ALA A 292 -4.47 54.77 -2.10
C ALA A 292 -5.40 53.89 -1.24
N VAL A 293 -5.00 52.64 -1.02
CA VAL A 293 -5.65 51.74 -0.06
C VAL A 293 -4.87 51.81 1.25
N VAL A 294 -5.46 52.47 2.24
CA VAL A 294 -5.05 52.44 3.65
C VAL A 294 -5.94 51.40 4.33
N VAL A 295 -5.35 50.32 4.84
CA VAL A 295 -6.03 49.43 5.80
C VAL A 295 -5.15 49.31 7.03
N THR A 296 -5.66 49.91 8.10
CA THR A 296 -5.15 49.95 9.46
C THR A 296 -5.26 48.61 10.16
N ALA A 297 -4.22 48.29 10.93
CA ALA A 297 -4.18 47.21 11.91
C ALA A 297 -5.22 47.44 13.03
N VAL A 298 -5.91 46.36 13.42
CA VAL A 298 -6.63 46.28 14.69
C VAL A 298 -6.10 45.07 15.45
N ALA A 299 -5.48 45.36 16.58
CA ALA A 299 -5.10 44.39 17.59
C ALA A 299 -6.31 44.09 18.49
N THR A 300 -6.61 42.81 18.70
CA THR A 300 -7.48 42.35 19.78
C THR A 300 -6.81 41.20 20.52
N THR A 301 -6.21 41.53 21.66
CA THR A 301 -5.87 40.60 22.73
C THR A 301 -7.07 40.46 23.65
N VAL A 302 -7.64 39.26 23.77
CA VAL A 302 -8.46 38.89 24.94
C VAL A 302 -8.06 37.48 25.37
N ALA A 303 -7.66 37.39 26.63
CA ALA A 303 -7.26 36.19 27.32
C ALA A 303 -8.47 35.36 27.78
N LEU A 304 -8.38 34.04 27.63
CA LEU A 304 -8.95 33.11 28.60
C LEU A 304 -7.90 32.06 28.96
N LYS A 305 -7.21 32.32 30.08
CA LYS A 305 -6.72 31.27 30.96
C LYS A 305 -7.90 30.78 31.78
N LEU A 306 -8.15 29.47 31.78
CA LEU A 306 -8.66 28.67 32.90
C LEU A 306 -8.56 27.20 32.49
N LEU A 307 -8.20 26.33 33.45
CA LEU A 307 -7.79 24.92 33.33
C LEU A 307 -6.28 24.71 33.13
N GLY A 308 -5.55 24.97 34.22
CA GLY A 308 -4.18 24.54 34.42
C GLY A 308 -3.82 24.78 35.87
N GLY A 309 -4.35 23.94 36.76
CA GLY A 309 -4.01 23.92 38.18
C GLY A 309 -2.68 23.20 38.38
N GLU A 310 -1.70 23.98 38.86
CA GLU A 310 -0.76 23.73 39.97
C GLU A 310 -0.17 22.31 40.09
N ASP A 311 1.12 22.15 39.77
CA ASP A 311 2.31 22.43 40.60
C ASP A 311 2.69 21.24 41.48
N SER A 312 3.89 20.70 41.26
CA SER A 312 4.76 20.16 42.31
C SER A 312 6.19 19.95 41.80
N THR A 313 6.99 20.99 42.07
CA THR A 313 8.39 20.97 42.53
C THR A 313 9.25 19.72 42.30
N ALA A 314 10.34 19.93 41.58
CA ALA A 314 11.55 19.11 41.62
C ALA A 314 12.18 19.13 43.02
N GLN A 315 12.58 17.96 43.52
CA GLN A 315 13.58 17.85 44.57
C GLN A 315 14.49 16.63 44.38
N ALA A 316 15.71 16.84 44.84
CA ALA A 316 16.96 16.11 44.65
C ALA A 316 16.95 14.60 44.92
N ALA A 317 17.92 13.97 44.27
CA ALA A 317 18.42 12.64 44.53
C ALA A 317 18.86 12.46 45.99
N ASP A 318 18.48 11.33 46.58
CA ASP A 318 19.27 10.70 47.62
C ASP A 318 19.09 9.17 47.60
N ALA A 319 20.17 8.49 47.96
CA ALA A 319 20.35 7.05 47.89
C ALA A 319 19.71 6.33 49.09
N ALA A 320 19.05 5.18 48.86
CA ALA A 320 18.86 4.14 49.89
C ALA A 320 18.41 2.79 49.29
N THR A 321 19.34 1.84 49.29
CA THR A 321 19.23 0.41 49.67
C THR A 321 17.86 -0.29 49.56
N ALA A 322 17.77 -1.29 48.67
CA ALA A 322 16.73 -2.32 48.68
C ALA A 322 17.30 -3.67 49.19
N PRO A 323 16.57 -4.44 50.01
CA PRO A 323 17.07 -5.69 50.59
C PRO A 323 16.90 -6.89 49.65
N SER A 324 17.91 -7.77 49.70
CA SER A 324 17.94 -9.09 49.08
C SER A 324 16.77 -9.97 49.54
N ALA A 325 16.03 -10.54 48.59
CA ALA A 325 15.14 -11.67 48.81
C ALA A 325 15.64 -12.86 47.97
N THR A 326 16.32 -13.78 48.65
CA THR A 326 16.78 -15.07 48.12
C THR A 326 15.61 -16.05 48.11
N GLY A 327 15.19 -16.51 46.93
CA GLY A 327 14.25 -17.63 46.77
C GLY A 327 14.76 -18.58 45.67
N PRO A 328 14.83 -19.91 45.92
CA PRO A 328 15.32 -20.85 44.92
C PRO A 328 14.24 -21.12 43.86
N ALA A 329 14.54 -20.86 42.59
CA ALA A 329 13.72 -21.26 41.45
C ALA A 329 14.06 -22.71 41.05
N PRO A 330 13.06 -23.58 40.78
CA PRO A 330 13.33 -24.92 40.26
C PRO A 330 13.70 -24.84 38.78
N THR A 331 14.85 -25.42 38.45
CA THR A 331 15.33 -25.65 37.09
C THR A 331 14.48 -26.73 36.43
N SER A 332 13.54 -26.32 35.58
CA SER A 332 12.98 -27.16 34.51
C SER A 332 13.07 -26.36 33.21
N ALA A 333 14.27 -26.28 32.66
CA ALA A 333 14.46 -25.88 31.28
C ALA A 333 14.12 -27.08 30.39
N SER A 334 12.89 -27.11 29.90
CA SER A 334 12.53 -27.94 28.75
C SER A 334 13.30 -27.42 27.53
N PRO A 335 13.93 -28.26 26.69
CA PRO A 335 14.63 -27.77 25.51
C PRO A 335 13.62 -27.17 24.54
N SER A 336 13.60 -25.84 24.41
CA SER A 336 12.99 -25.21 23.24
C SER A 336 13.80 -25.64 22.01
N PRO A 337 13.17 -26.13 20.94
CA PRO A 337 13.90 -26.44 19.72
C PRO A 337 14.61 -25.17 19.24
N SER A 338 15.91 -25.27 19.00
CA SER A 338 16.68 -24.24 18.33
C SER A 338 16.08 -24.00 16.95
N SER A 339 15.51 -22.81 16.75
CA SER A 339 15.02 -22.36 15.44
C SER A 339 16.09 -22.65 14.38
N GLY A 340 15.71 -23.31 13.29
CA GLY A 340 16.61 -23.63 12.19
C GLY A 340 17.16 -25.06 12.14
N THR A 341 16.95 -25.91 13.16
CA THR A 341 17.25 -27.35 13.02
C THR A 341 16.05 -28.10 12.46
N SER A 342 16.23 -28.76 11.33
CA SER A 342 15.15 -29.54 10.72
C SER A 342 14.77 -30.74 11.59
N ILE A 343 13.45 -30.97 11.74
CA ILE A 343 12.91 -32.10 12.51
C ILE A 343 12.63 -33.33 11.63
N ALA A 344 12.50 -33.14 10.32
CA ALA A 344 12.27 -34.20 9.34
C ALA A 344 12.58 -33.69 7.93
N THR A 345 12.99 -34.59 7.04
CA THR A 345 13.07 -34.34 5.59
C THR A 345 12.09 -35.25 4.87
N LEU A 346 11.23 -34.69 4.02
CA LEU A 346 10.15 -35.44 3.37
C LEU A 346 9.97 -35.07 1.90
N ALA A 347 9.25 -35.92 1.17
CA ALA A 347 8.67 -35.58 -0.11
C ALA A 347 7.20 -35.21 0.09
N LEU A 348 6.76 -34.08 -0.48
CA LEU A 348 5.37 -33.66 -0.46
C LEU A 348 4.59 -34.40 -1.55
N GLU A 349 4.36 -35.71 -1.36
CA GLU A 349 3.53 -36.53 -2.24
C GLU A 349 2.05 -36.32 -1.90
N ASN A 350 1.31 -35.72 -2.82
CA ASN A 350 -0.12 -35.49 -2.65
C ASN A 350 -0.92 -36.76 -2.93
N THR A 351 -1.87 -37.09 -2.04
CA THR A 351 -2.61 -38.35 -2.14
C THR A 351 -3.66 -38.34 -3.26
N GLY A 352 -4.24 -37.19 -3.59
CA GLY A 352 -5.26 -37.10 -4.64
C GLY A 352 -4.70 -37.16 -6.07
N SER A 353 -3.48 -36.67 -6.28
CA SER A 353 -2.83 -36.65 -7.60
C SER A 353 -1.71 -37.67 -7.78
N GLY A 354 -1.15 -38.22 -6.68
CA GLY A 354 0.04 -39.08 -6.71
C GLY A 354 1.30 -38.35 -7.20
N ARG A 355 1.31 -37.02 -7.17
CA ARG A 355 2.42 -36.18 -7.63
C ARG A 355 3.16 -35.57 -6.45
N CYS A 356 4.45 -35.31 -6.65
CA CYS A 356 5.31 -34.68 -5.68
C CYS A 356 5.48 -33.19 -5.98
N VAL A 357 5.50 -32.36 -4.93
CA VAL A 357 5.89 -30.95 -5.05
C VAL A 357 7.42 -30.86 -5.15
N ALA A 358 7.89 -30.22 -6.20
CA ALA A 358 9.31 -30.03 -6.49
C ALA A 358 9.60 -28.58 -6.86
N ALA A 359 10.85 -28.18 -6.75
CA ALA A 359 11.32 -26.92 -7.29
C ALA A 359 12.69 -27.09 -7.94
N ASP A 360 13.06 -26.15 -8.81
CA ASP A 360 14.37 -26.17 -9.44
C ASP A 360 15.47 -25.82 -8.44
N ALA A 361 16.61 -26.48 -8.56
CA ALA A 361 17.79 -26.18 -7.76
C ALA A 361 18.34 -24.79 -8.13
N GLY A 362 19.01 -24.15 -7.18
CA GLY A 362 19.70 -22.87 -7.41
C GLY A 362 19.31 -21.77 -6.42
N THR A 363 19.76 -20.55 -6.69
CA THR A 363 19.64 -19.40 -5.79
C THR A 363 18.70 -18.31 -6.33
N SER A 364 17.86 -18.64 -7.32
CA SER A 364 16.79 -17.74 -7.77
C SER A 364 15.46 -18.09 -7.11
N PHE A 365 14.79 -17.08 -6.57
CA PHE A 365 13.43 -17.17 -6.03
C PHE A 365 12.36 -17.20 -7.14
N ASP A 366 12.73 -17.07 -8.41
CA ASP A 366 11.78 -17.12 -9.54
C ASP A 366 11.29 -18.54 -9.85
N ASN A 367 11.89 -19.55 -9.21
CA ASN A 367 11.54 -20.95 -9.38
C ASN A 367 10.25 -21.29 -8.61
N ALA A 368 9.10 -21.11 -9.23
CA ALA A 368 7.83 -21.51 -8.65
C ALA A 368 7.79 -23.04 -8.37
N PRO A 369 7.21 -23.48 -7.24
CA PRO A 369 7.00 -24.89 -6.96
C PRO A 369 6.06 -25.51 -8.00
N LYS A 370 6.43 -26.69 -8.49
CA LYS A 370 5.73 -27.41 -9.57
C LYS A 370 5.41 -28.84 -9.16
N THR A 371 4.43 -29.42 -9.82
CA THR A 371 4.04 -30.81 -9.58
C THR A 371 4.73 -31.73 -10.57
N VAL A 372 5.47 -32.73 -10.07
CA VAL A 372 6.23 -33.68 -10.87
C VAL A 372 5.87 -35.12 -10.50
N ALA A 373 6.25 -36.08 -11.35
CA ALA A 373 6.23 -37.47 -10.94
C ALA A 373 7.18 -37.67 -9.76
N CYS A 374 6.76 -38.44 -8.76
CA CYS A 374 7.57 -38.68 -7.58
C CYS A 374 8.83 -39.45 -7.94
N THR A 375 9.98 -38.84 -7.65
CA THR A 375 11.31 -39.43 -7.72
C THR A 375 11.98 -39.13 -6.39
N GLU A 376 12.78 -40.05 -5.86
CA GLU A 376 13.46 -39.83 -4.57
C GLU A 376 14.58 -38.77 -4.63
N GLY A 377 14.65 -38.00 -5.72
CA GLY A 377 15.67 -37.01 -6.01
C GLY A 377 15.61 -35.76 -5.13
N PRO A 378 16.73 -35.02 -5.02
CA PRO A 378 16.89 -33.92 -4.06
C PRO A 378 16.04 -32.69 -4.36
N THR A 379 15.55 -32.52 -5.60
CA THR A 379 14.66 -31.42 -6.00
C THR A 379 13.19 -31.62 -5.57
N GLN A 380 12.88 -32.76 -4.93
CA GLN A 380 11.55 -33.08 -4.41
C GLN A 380 11.55 -33.20 -2.88
N ARG A 381 12.66 -32.80 -2.23
CA ARG A 381 12.89 -32.95 -0.79
C ARG A 381 12.73 -31.60 -0.08
N TRP A 382 12.02 -31.65 1.04
CA TRP A 382 11.69 -30.49 1.87
C TRP A 382 12.07 -30.79 3.32
N ASN A 383 12.88 -29.91 3.90
CA ASN A 383 13.19 -29.90 5.31
C ASN A 383 12.06 -29.20 6.07
N VAL A 384 11.50 -29.88 7.06
CA VAL A 384 10.53 -29.31 7.99
C VAL A 384 11.31 -28.62 9.10
N VAL A 385 11.21 -27.30 9.17
CA VAL A 385 12.00 -26.47 10.09
C VAL A 385 11.05 -25.73 11.04
N PRO A 386 11.19 -25.87 12.37
CA PRO A 386 10.41 -25.08 13.32
C PRO A 386 10.67 -23.59 13.12
N SER A 387 9.60 -22.80 12.95
CA SER A 387 9.65 -21.35 12.72
C SER A 387 8.96 -20.53 13.80
N GLY A 388 8.30 -21.18 14.77
CA GLY A 388 7.53 -20.52 15.82
C GLY A 388 6.86 -21.53 16.76
N ARG A 389 5.86 -21.09 17.53
CA ARG A 389 5.12 -21.98 18.43
C ARG A 389 4.24 -22.93 17.62
N ASN A 390 4.75 -24.13 17.37
CA ASN A 390 4.09 -25.19 16.61
C ASN A 390 3.81 -24.83 15.13
N THR A 391 4.61 -23.91 14.59
CA THR A 391 4.61 -23.57 13.17
C THR A 391 5.90 -24.05 12.52
N TYR A 392 5.80 -24.40 11.24
CA TYR A 392 6.89 -24.99 10.50
C TYR A 392 7.01 -24.32 9.14
N ALA A 393 8.24 -23.98 8.78
CA ALA A 393 8.63 -23.61 7.43
C ALA A 393 9.09 -24.87 6.67
N LEU A 394 8.92 -24.85 5.35
CA LEU A 394 9.31 -25.94 4.46
C LEU A 394 10.47 -25.45 3.61
N GLU A 395 11.70 -25.77 4.00
CA GLU A 395 12.91 -25.38 3.28
C GLU A 395 13.24 -26.40 2.19
N HIS A 396 13.36 -25.93 0.95
CA HIS A 396 13.72 -26.77 -0.18
C HIS A 396 15.20 -27.13 -0.15
N VAL A 397 15.49 -28.43 -0.13
CA VAL A 397 16.84 -28.98 0.08
C VAL A 397 17.83 -28.51 -0.99
N SER A 398 17.37 -28.29 -2.23
CA SER A 398 18.25 -27.94 -3.36
C SER A 398 18.30 -26.44 -3.70
N SER A 399 17.56 -25.57 -3.00
CA SER A 399 17.56 -24.13 -3.30
C SER A 399 17.67 -23.20 -2.09
N THR A 400 17.79 -23.72 -0.86
CA THR A 400 17.90 -22.92 0.39
C THR A 400 16.75 -21.92 0.60
N PHE A 401 15.66 -22.05 -0.16
CA PHE A 401 14.46 -21.23 -0.09
C PHE A 401 13.34 -21.97 0.60
N CYS A 402 12.43 -21.23 1.21
CA CYS A 402 11.26 -21.77 1.86
C CYS A 402 10.04 -21.66 0.94
N LEU A 403 9.15 -22.65 1.05
CA LEU A 403 7.82 -22.61 0.46
C LEU A 403 7.05 -21.44 1.08
N ASP A 404 6.45 -20.63 0.23
CA ASP A 404 5.90 -19.33 0.59
C ASP A 404 4.58 -19.11 -0.17
N ILE A 405 3.57 -18.54 0.51
CA ILE A 405 2.28 -18.21 -0.12
C ILE A 405 2.45 -16.91 -0.92
N ALA A 406 2.21 -16.96 -2.23
CA ALA A 406 2.19 -15.75 -3.06
C ALA A 406 0.80 -15.12 -3.04
N GLY A 407 0.59 -14.13 -2.16
CA GLY A 407 -0.65 -13.37 -2.11
C GLY A 407 -1.04 -12.95 -0.70
N ASP A 408 -2.35 -12.88 -0.46
CA ASP A 408 -2.94 -12.36 0.77
C ASP A 408 -3.48 -13.47 1.69
N ARG A 409 -3.00 -14.71 1.50
CA ARG A 409 -3.40 -15.91 2.26
C ARG A 409 -4.89 -16.18 2.14
N VAL A 410 -5.37 -16.22 0.89
CA VAL A 410 -6.75 -16.55 0.53
C VAL A 410 -6.80 -17.80 -0.35
N THR A 411 -8.00 -18.37 -0.51
CA THR A 411 -8.18 -19.52 -1.40
C THR A 411 -7.84 -19.13 -2.83
N GLY A 412 -6.96 -19.91 -3.45
CA GLY A 412 -6.54 -19.74 -4.83
C GLY A 412 -5.18 -19.07 -5.03
N ASP A 413 -4.57 -18.56 -3.94
CA ASP A 413 -3.23 -17.99 -3.99
C ASP A 413 -2.21 -19.03 -4.46
N PRO A 414 -1.35 -18.70 -5.44
CA PRO A 414 -0.27 -19.60 -5.86
C PRO A 414 0.79 -19.74 -4.75
N MET A 415 1.62 -20.78 -4.87
CA MET A 415 2.83 -20.91 -4.05
C MET A 415 4.06 -20.37 -4.79
N GLN A 416 5.02 -19.85 -4.06
CA GLN A 416 6.32 -19.39 -4.54
C GLN A 416 7.46 -19.90 -3.65
N LEU A 417 8.70 -19.60 -4.03
CA LEU A 417 9.88 -19.80 -3.20
C LEU A 417 10.46 -18.46 -2.79
N ARG A 418 10.83 -18.32 -1.51
CA ARG A 418 11.44 -17.09 -0.97
C ARG A 418 12.54 -17.39 0.02
N PRO A 419 13.47 -16.42 0.28
CA PRO A 419 14.40 -16.53 1.38
C PRO A 419 13.65 -16.93 2.66
N CYS A 420 14.21 -17.89 3.39
CA CYS A 420 13.53 -18.42 4.57
C CYS A 420 13.36 -17.33 5.62
N ALA A 421 12.11 -17.05 5.99
CA ALA A 421 11.76 -15.99 6.94
C ALA A 421 12.46 -16.18 8.29
N TYR A 422 12.55 -17.42 8.77
CA TYR A 422 13.23 -17.76 10.02
C TYR A 422 14.74 -17.44 10.01
N GLN A 423 15.37 -17.33 8.83
CA GLN A 423 16.78 -16.96 8.69
C GLN A 423 16.96 -15.43 8.60
N GLN A 424 15.94 -14.73 8.08
CA GLN A 424 15.94 -13.27 7.95
C GLN A 424 15.55 -12.57 9.26
N GLY A 425 14.86 -13.27 10.18
CA GLY A 425 14.41 -12.69 11.44
C GLY A 425 13.44 -11.53 11.22
N ASP A 426 13.65 -10.42 11.92
CA ASP A 426 12.78 -9.24 11.86
C ASP A 426 12.78 -8.55 10.49
N ASP A 427 13.77 -8.84 9.63
CA ASP A 427 13.87 -8.29 8.28
C ASP A 427 13.04 -9.07 7.26
N ALA A 428 12.45 -10.21 7.65
CA ALA A 428 11.67 -11.04 6.75
C ALA A 428 10.41 -10.29 6.25
N PRO A 429 10.24 -10.12 4.92
CA PRO A 429 8.98 -9.61 4.40
C PRO A 429 7.92 -10.70 4.51
N TYR A 430 6.91 -10.46 5.35
CA TYR A 430 5.75 -11.33 5.56
C TYR A 430 6.10 -12.74 6.06
N PRO A 431 6.73 -12.88 7.25
CA PRO A 431 7.15 -14.18 7.78
C PRO A 431 5.98 -15.18 7.94
N GLU A 432 4.77 -14.66 8.13
CA GLU A 432 3.52 -15.43 8.15
C GLU A 432 3.23 -16.27 6.89
N ASP A 433 3.75 -15.88 5.72
CA ASP A 433 3.48 -16.57 4.45
C ASP A 433 4.23 -17.90 4.34
N GLN A 434 5.17 -18.15 5.27
CA GLN A 434 5.95 -19.38 5.40
C GLN A 434 5.64 -20.14 6.70
N ALA A 435 4.63 -19.70 7.45
CA ALA A 435 4.26 -20.30 8.73
C ALA A 435 3.08 -21.28 8.56
N PHE A 436 3.40 -22.58 8.51
CA PHE A 436 2.39 -23.63 8.35
C PHE A 436 2.18 -24.42 9.65
N LEU A 437 0.92 -24.77 9.90
CA LEU A 437 0.53 -25.77 10.89
C LEU A 437 0.47 -27.13 10.21
N LEU A 438 1.16 -28.12 10.78
CA LEU A 438 1.09 -29.51 10.31
C LEU A 438 0.00 -30.23 11.08
N ARG A 439 -1.08 -30.60 10.40
CA ARG A 439 -2.17 -31.41 10.98
C ARG A 439 -2.06 -32.84 10.49
N THR A 440 -1.70 -33.76 11.38
CA THR A 440 -1.66 -35.20 11.09
C THR A 440 -3.06 -35.81 11.09
N HIS A 441 -3.22 -36.90 10.33
CA HIS A 441 -4.45 -37.66 10.21
C HIS A 441 -4.18 -39.13 10.54
N THR A 442 -5.22 -39.85 10.98
CA THR A 442 -5.12 -41.27 11.40
C THR A 442 -4.78 -42.24 10.26
N ASP A 443 -4.90 -41.80 9.00
CA ASP A 443 -4.56 -42.57 7.80
C ASP A 443 -3.08 -42.43 7.39
N GLY A 444 -2.25 -41.81 8.23
CA GLY A 444 -0.83 -41.60 7.95
C GLY A 444 -0.57 -40.47 6.94
N THR A 445 -1.54 -39.58 6.74
CA THR A 445 -1.38 -38.35 5.95
C THR A 445 -1.31 -37.11 6.85
N PHE A 446 -0.92 -35.98 6.28
CA PHE A 446 -0.96 -34.69 6.95
C PHE A 446 -1.40 -33.57 6.00
N THR A 447 -1.80 -32.43 6.57
CA THR A 447 -2.18 -31.21 5.86
C THR A 447 -1.32 -30.05 6.33
N LEU A 448 -0.85 -29.24 5.37
CA LEU A 448 -0.12 -27.98 5.61
C LEU A 448 -1.12 -26.82 5.63
N VAL A 449 -1.57 -26.43 6.82
CA VAL A 449 -2.57 -25.38 7.01
C VAL A 449 -1.88 -24.03 7.19
N CYS A 450 -2.37 -22.96 6.57
CA CYS A 450 -1.84 -21.61 6.83
C CYS A 450 -2.14 -21.21 8.29
N GLN A 451 -1.14 -20.70 9.01
CA GLN A 451 -1.30 -20.43 10.44
C GLN A 451 -2.30 -19.30 10.73
N ASP A 452 -2.27 -18.23 9.93
CA ASP A 452 -3.15 -17.06 10.13
C ASP A 452 -4.53 -17.22 9.47
N ASN A 453 -4.65 -18.13 8.51
CA ASN A 453 -5.93 -18.48 7.90
C ASN A 453 -6.09 -20.01 7.84
N GLN A 454 -6.67 -20.58 8.91
CA GLN A 454 -6.81 -22.03 9.03
C GLN A 454 -7.93 -22.62 8.15
N ASP A 455 -8.67 -21.78 7.42
CA ASP A 455 -9.65 -22.20 6.42
C ASP A 455 -8.98 -22.55 5.08
N ILE A 456 -7.66 -22.36 4.96
CA ILE A 456 -6.91 -22.73 3.76
C ILE A 456 -5.67 -23.59 4.07
N ALA A 457 -5.32 -24.44 3.12
CA ALA A 457 -4.16 -25.31 3.18
C ALA A 457 -3.46 -25.41 1.81
N VAL A 458 -2.18 -25.73 1.83
CA VAL A 458 -1.44 -26.05 0.61
C VAL A 458 -2.05 -27.29 -0.02
N GLY A 459 -2.29 -27.24 -1.32
CA GLY A 459 -2.79 -28.38 -2.07
C GLY A 459 -2.47 -28.33 -3.55
N ILE A 460 -2.92 -29.34 -4.27
CA ILE A 460 -2.74 -29.44 -5.73
C ILE A 460 -4.11 -29.40 -6.41
N ARG A 461 -4.30 -28.46 -7.33
CA ARG A 461 -5.49 -28.38 -8.19
C ARG A 461 -5.07 -28.01 -9.60
N ALA A 462 -5.60 -28.72 -10.59
CA ALA A 462 -5.25 -28.55 -12.00
C ALA A 462 -3.73 -28.63 -12.29
N GLY A 463 -2.98 -29.43 -11.51
CA GLY A 463 -1.53 -29.60 -11.66
C GLY A 463 -0.67 -28.50 -11.05
N GLU A 464 -1.28 -27.50 -10.43
CA GLU A 464 -0.59 -26.38 -9.76
C GLU A 464 -0.62 -26.54 -8.25
N VAL A 465 0.46 -26.11 -7.59
CA VAL A 465 0.53 -26.00 -6.12
C VAL A 465 -0.05 -24.65 -5.72
N ARG A 466 -1.09 -24.65 -4.88
CA ARG A 466 -1.81 -23.43 -4.50
C ARG A 466 -2.55 -23.60 -3.18
N MET A 467 -2.99 -22.50 -2.59
CA MET A 467 -3.84 -22.52 -1.40
C MET A 467 -5.26 -22.93 -1.78
N LEU A 468 -5.79 -23.94 -1.09
CA LEU A 468 -7.14 -24.47 -1.27
C LEU A 468 -7.91 -24.41 0.06
N ALA A 469 -9.23 -24.26 -0.01
CA ALA A 469 -10.08 -24.33 1.17
C ALA A 469 -9.88 -25.67 1.90
N THR A 470 -9.73 -25.64 3.23
CA THR A 470 -9.62 -26.87 4.05
C THR A 470 -10.90 -27.69 4.01
N THR A 471 -12.05 -27.00 3.91
CA THR A 471 -13.35 -27.63 3.74
C THR A 471 -13.59 -27.99 2.27
N GLY A 472 -13.97 -29.24 2.00
CA GLY A 472 -14.38 -29.69 0.67
C GLY A 472 -13.24 -30.02 -0.31
N SER A 473 -11.98 -29.79 0.04
CA SER A 473 -10.84 -30.14 -0.85
C SER A 473 -10.34 -31.58 -0.71
N GLY A 474 -10.69 -32.29 0.37
CA GLY A 474 -10.44 -33.73 0.51
C GLY A 474 -8.97 -34.12 0.32
N GLU A 475 -8.71 -35.05 -0.59
CA GLU A 475 -7.36 -35.55 -0.91
C GLU A 475 -6.45 -34.52 -1.61
N ALA A 476 -7.02 -33.44 -2.15
CA ALA A 476 -6.24 -32.39 -2.84
C ALA A 476 -5.31 -31.61 -1.90
N ILE A 477 -5.56 -31.67 -0.59
CA ILE A 477 -4.77 -31.00 0.48
C ILE A 477 -4.08 -31.98 1.43
N ARG A 478 -4.05 -33.28 1.09
CA ARG A 478 -3.41 -34.32 1.90
C ARG A 478 -2.09 -34.75 1.28
N PHE A 479 -1.07 -34.90 2.14
CA PHE A 479 0.25 -35.38 1.77
C PHE A 479 0.63 -36.59 2.62
N LYS A 480 1.40 -37.53 2.06
CA LYS A 480 1.88 -38.69 2.84
C LYS A 480 2.85 -38.25 3.94
N ALA A 481 2.64 -38.71 5.18
CA ALA A 481 3.57 -38.48 6.27
C ALA A 481 4.72 -39.49 6.22
N THR A 482 5.92 -39.06 6.61
CA THR A 482 7.05 -39.95 6.87
C THR A 482 7.04 -40.39 8.33
N ALA A 483 7.58 -41.59 8.63
CA ALA A 483 7.69 -42.07 10.00
C ALA A 483 8.47 -41.09 10.91
N ASP A 484 9.50 -40.44 10.36
CA ASP A 484 10.29 -39.43 11.07
C ASP A 484 9.43 -38.20 11.42
N LEU A 485 8.58 -37.74 10.51
CA LEU A 485 7.68 -36.62 10.77
C LEU A 485 6.65 -36.97 11.86
N THR A 486 6.00 -38.14 11.76
CA THR A 486 5.02 -38.59 12.76
C THR A 486 5.65 -38.69 14.14
N LYS A 487 6.86 -39.27 14.22
CA LYS A 487 7.62 -39.36 15.47
C LYS A 487 8.01 -37.99 16.03
N ALA A 488 8.38 -37.04 15.17
CA ALA A 488 8.77 -35.69 15.58
C ALA A 488 7.59 -34.84 16.10
N LEU A 489 6.38 -35.08 15.57
CA LEU A 489 5.17 -34.35 15.96
C LEU A 489 4.48 -34.92 17.23
N GLY A 490 4.89 -36.10 17.69
CA GLY A 490 4.50 -36.62 19.01
C GLY A 490 3.12 -37.27 19.10
N ASP A 491 2.69 -37.95 18.03
CA ASP A 491 1.50 -38.83 18.04
C ASP A 491 1.79 -40.21 18.67
#